data_AF-F2UNW5-F1
#
_entry.id   AF-F2UNW5-F1
#
_cell.length_a   1.000
_cell.length_b   1.000
_cell.length_c   1.000
_cell.angle_alpha   90.00
_cell.angle_beta   90.00
_cell.angle_gamma   90.00
#
_symmetry.space_group_name_H-M   'P 1'
#
loop_
_entity.id
_entity.type
_entity.pdbx_description
1 polymer ?
#
loop_
_entity_poly.entity_id
_entity_poly.type
_entity_poly.pdbx_seq_one_letter_code
_entity_poly.pdbx_strand_id
1 'polypeptide(L)'
;MGQAQAVLRVVDDDDDGGDGEGERQSQAVAATAVPEAEVRLTHEGRERSAIVVVPQVQQQEQEQQDQEQQEQEHLPVVFVFHGGGGNAQQMRDHCRMDELGAREGFITVYPNGAGRFSKKLLTWNCEPGKCGYSADHNVDDVGFVLRLLDYILKAFPANPHRVYATGLSNGGMFCYRLASDRLASTRFAAIAPVGGVCLCSATFQPQRQVPVMHIHSVDDPRALFEGGEGPPFPLTRRTVTHSPVMEVVQQWTRLNGCDGANPVTIDTRSSPSPSQQQRREGRELHTATLLCFPPTAQHRHAAQQDNQHRPQPTTTTATSTTTTATTTATAAEVAYARYRNMPVVFLWRLTGAGHVWPSMAAGERARRAAWVQRFCGSATDVIDANDEMWRFFQQHQGAG
;
A
#
# COMPACT_ATOMS: atom_id res chain seq x y z
N MET A 1 32.48 9.23 6.48
CA MET A 1 31.82 8.15 7.24
C MET A 1 31.12 8.81 8.43
N GLY A 2 29.80 9.01 8.34
CA GLY A 2 29.02 9.54 9.47
C GLY A 2 28.55 8.39 10.35
N GLN A 3 28.72 8.50 11.66
CA GLN A 3 28.24 7.51 12.62
C GLN A 3 26.70 7.50 12.60
N ALA A 4 26.10 6.32 12.38
CA ALA A 4 24.69 6.11 12.66
C ALA A 4 24.53 6.01 14.18
N GLN A 5 23.73 6.89 14.78
CA GLN A 5 23.33 6.77 16.17
C GLN A 5 21.90 6.23 16.20
N ALA A 6 21.74 5.01 16.69
CA ALA A 6 20.43 4.56 17.17
C ALA A 6 20.13 5.34 18.45
N VAL A 7 19.15 6.25 18.40
CA VAL A 7 18.59 6.78 19.63
C VAL A 7 17.50 5.81 20.03
N LEU A 8 17.85 4.86 20.90
CA LEU A 8 16.88 3.97 21.51
C LEU A 8 16.02 4.81 22.47
N ARG A 9 14.87 5.29 21.99
CA ARG A 9 13.83 5.80 22.89
C ARG A 9 12.91 4.63 23.23
N VAL A 10 13.11 4.07 24.42
CA VAL A 10 12.05 3.33 25.10
C VAL A 10 11.02 4.39 25.48
N VAL A 11 9.83 4.31 24.92
CA VAL A 11 8.70 5.14 25.36
C VAL A 11 8.14 4.41 26.58
N ASP A 12 8.68 4.73 27.76
CA ASP A 12 8.03 4.40 29.02
C ASP A 12 7.04 5.55 29.30
N ASP A 13 5.74 5.23 29.25
CA ASP A 13 4.71 6.03 29.93
C ASP A 13 4.95 5.87 31.42
N ASP A 14 5.52 6.88 32.08
CA ASP A 14 5.05 7.38 33.38
C ASP A 14 5.87 8.60 33.87
N ASP A 15 5.11 9.56 34.37
CA ASP A 15 5.46 10.85 34.93
C ASP A 15 6.04 10.70 36.35
N ASP A 16 7.32 11.04 36.57
CA ASP A 16 7.72 11.83 37.76
C ASP A 16 9.17 12.36 37.63
N GLY A 17 9.40 13.55 38.18
CA GLY A 17 10.58 14.37 37.94
C GLY A 17 11.88 13.95 38.64
N GLY A 18 13.00 14.50 38.15
CA GLY A 18 14.29 14.45 38.85
C GLY A 18 15.49 14.77 37.96
N ASP A 19 16.05 15.96 38.16
CA ASP A 19 17.29 16.44 37.52
C ASP A 19 18.50 15.59 37.93
N GLY A 20 19.38 15.25 36.97
CA GLY A 20 20.66 14.61 37.24
C GLY A 20 21.54 14.45 36.01
N GLU A 21 22.52 15.34 35.86
CA GLU A 21 23.62 15.22 34.91
C GLU A 21 24.50 14.00 35.22
N GLY A 22 24.85 13.23 34.19
CA GLY A 22 25.82 12.15 34.29
C GLY A 22 26.19 11.57 32.93
N GLU A 23 27.39 11.91 32.44
CA GLU A 23 28.05 11.22 31.33
C GLU A 23 28.09 9.71 31.56
N ARG A 24 27.51 8.92 30.66
CA ARG A 24 27.71 7.46 30.61
C ARG A 24 28.30 7.04 29.28
N GLN A 25 29.48 6.44 29.40
CA GLN A 25 30.24 5.76 28.36
C GLN A 25 29.43 4.63 27.70
N SER A 26 29.67 4.48 26.40
CA SER A 26 29.17 3.43 25.53
C SER A 26 29.58 2.03 25.99
N GLN A 27 28.61 1.22 26.42
CA GLN A 27 28.73 -0.24 26.44
C GLN A 27 27.81 -0.81 25.36
N ALA A 28 28.35 -1.72 24.54
CA ALA A 28 27.59 -2.51 23.59
C ALA A 28 26.68 -3.47 24.37
N VAL A 29 25.40 -3.14 24.45
CA VAL A 29 24.37 -3.99 25.03
C VAL A 29 23.94 -4.97 23.95
N ALA A 30 24.05 -6.27 24.22
CA ALA A 30 23.45 -7.31 23.39
C ALA A 30 21.95 -6.99 23.20
N ALA A 31 21.48 -6.98 21.95
CA ALA A 31 20.14 -6.55 21.59
C ALA A 31 19.07 -7.42 22.25
N THR A 32 18.60 -7.03 23.43
CA THR A 32 17.22 -7.30 23.82
C THR A 32 16.34 -6.63 22.76
N ALA A 33 15.60 -7.43 21.99
CA ALA A 33 14.87 -6.97 20.82
C ALA A 33 13.81 -5.93 21.23
N VAL A 34 14.18 -4.65 21.10
CA VAL A 34 13.25 -3.56 21.32
C VAL A 34 12.17 -3.68 20.24
N PRO A 35 10.88 -3.78 20.61
CA PRO A 35 9.80 -4.01 19.65
C PRO A 35 9.69 -2.87 18.63
N GLU A 36 10.19 -1.68 18.99
CA GLU A 36 10.18 -0.49 18.16
C GLU A 36 11.47 0.32 18.34
N ALA A 37 12.02 0.83 17.24
CA ALA A 37 13.19 1.70 17.24
C ALA A 37 13.02 2.89 16.29
N GLU A 38 13.39 4.08 16.74
CA GLU A 38 13.59 5.23 15.85
C GLU A 38 15.04 5.23 15.33
N VAL A 39 15.21 4.87 14.05
CA VAL A 39 16.50 4.91 13.37
C VAL A 39 16.73 6.29 12.80
N ARG A 40 17.87 6.92 13.10
CA ARG A 40 18.29 8.22 12.54
C ARG A 40 19.57 8.09 11.76
N LEU A 41 19.58 8.62 10.54
CA LEU A 41 20.71 8.57 9.63
C LEU A 41 20.93 9.94 8.99
N THR A 42 22.19 10.32 8.79
CA THR A 42 22.52 11.50 7.98
C THR A 42 22.71 11.07 6.52
N HIS A 43 21.92 11.65 5.62
CA HIS A 43 22.01 11.44 4.19
C HIS A 43 22.16 12.79 3.46
N GLU A 44 23.27 12.98 2.73
CA GLU A 44 23.60 14.25 2.03
C GLU A 44 23.50 15.48 2.95
N GLY A 45 24.07 15.37 4.16
CA GLY A 45 24.03 16.45 5.15
C GLY A 45 22.65 16.70 5.77
N ARG A 46 21.64 15.89 5.46
CA ARG A 46 20.29 15.98 6.05
C ARG A 46 20.08 14.84 7.03
N GLU A 47 19.63 15.16 8.25
CA GLU A 47 19.13 14.13 9.15
C GLU A 47 17.80 13.58 8.62
N ARG A 48 17.70 12.26 8.57
CA ARG A 48 16.52 11.50 8.19
C ARG A 48 16.24 10.46 9.26
N SER A 49 14.97 10.11 9.43
CA SER A 49 14.54 9.15 10.44
C SER A 49 13.60 8.11 9.85
N ALA A 50 13.49 6.96 10.52
CA ALA A 50 12.50 5.94 10.25
C ALA A 50 12.04 5.30 11.57
N ILE A 51 10.77 4.92 11.62
CA ILE A 51 10.25 4.03 12.67
C ILE A 51 10.45 2.60 12.14
N VAL A 52 11.10 1.75 12.93
CA VAL A 52 11.28 0.32 12.64
C VAL A 52 10.57 -0.47 13.72
N VAL A 53 9.64 -1.35 13.31
CA VAL A 53 8.92 -2.23 14.24
C VAL A 53 9.32 -3.67 13.94
N VAL A 54 9.83 -4.36 14.95
CA VAL A 54 10.27 -5.76 14.87
C VAL A 54 9.21 -6.61 15.58
N PRO A 55 8.60 -7.59 14.91
CA PRO A 55 7.57 -8.42 15.53
C PRO A 55 8.19 -9.27 16.63
N GLN A 56 7.51 -9.34 17.78
CA GLN A 56 7.88 -10.25 18.85
C GLN A 56 7.35 -11.64 18.45
N VAL A 57 8.24 -12.54 18.04
CA VAL A 57 7.87 -13.93 17.80
C VAL A 57 7.41 -14.51 19.14
N GLN A 58 6.12 -14.78 19.29
CA GLN A 58 5.61 -15.48 20.46
C GLN A 58 6.23 -16.88 20.44
N GLN A 59 7.16 -17.13 21.37
CA GLN A 59 7.71 -18.45 21.66
C GLN A 59 6.60 -19.32 22.25
N GLN A 60 5.67 -19.78 21.43
CA GLN A 60 4.78 -20.87 21.79
C GLN A 60 5.28 -22.13 21.08
N GLU A 61 5.98 -22.94 21.86
CA GLU A 61 6.22 -24.38 21.68
C GLU A 61 7.02 -24.82 20.45
N GLN A 62 8.36 -24.81 20.52
CA GLN A 62 9.18 -25.78 19.78
C GLN A 62 10.62 -25.87 20.33
N GLU A 63 10.79 -26.63 21.41
CA GLU A 63 12.10 -27.08 21.94
C GLU A 63 12.74 -28.23 21.10
N GLN A 64 12.34 -28.47 19.84
CA GLN A 64 12.81 -29.67 19.10
C GLN A 64 13.08 -29.52 17.59
N GLN A 65 13.24 -28.31 17.04
CA GLN A 65 13.50 -28.13 15.59
C GLN A 65 14.72 -27.25 15.27
N ASP A 66 15.79 -27.40 16.03
CA ASP A 66 17.02 -26.59 15.99
C ASP A 66 17.89 -26.70 14.71
N GLN A 67 17.39 -27.25 13.60
CA GLN A 67 18.15 -27.28 12.32
C GLN A 67 17.39 -26.73 11.11
N GLU A 68 16.05 -26.70 11.13
CA GLU A 68 15.25 -25.99 10.11
C GLU A 68 14.94 -24.53 10.55
N GLN A 69 15.07 -24.21 11.84
CA GLN A 69 14.81 -22.90 12.41
C GLN A 69 15.87 -21.82 12.09
N GLN A 70 17.07 -22.19 11.63
CA GLN A 70 18.10 -21.19 11.26
C GLN A 70 17.71 -20.37 10.01
N GLU A 71 16.83 -20.88 9.14
CA GLU A 71 16.30 -20.11 8.01
C GLU A 71 15.11 -19.21 8.41
N GLN A 72 14.48 -19.48 9.56
CA GLN A 72 13.47 -18.63 10.20
C GLN A 72 14.09 -17.52 11.05
N GLU A 73 15.42 -17.47 11.21
CA GLU A 73 16.09 -16.40 11.96
C GLU A 73 16.03 -15.03 11.27
N HIS A 74 15.79 -14.97 9.95
CA HIS A 74 15.77 -13.70 9.21
C HIS A 74 14.37 -13.37 8.68
N LEU A 75 13.78 -12.31 9.25
CA LEU A 75 12.46 -11.80 8.97
C LEU A 75 12.42 -10.99 7.65
N PRO A 76 11.31 -11.06 6.91
CA PRO A 76 11.06 -10.15 5.79
C PRO A 76 10.99 -8.70 6.25
N VAL A 77 11.24 -7.78 5.34
CA VAL A 77 11.19 -6.34 5.59
C VAL A 77 10.22 -5.69 4.63
N VAL A 78 9.24 -4.96 5.16
CA VAL A 78 8.29 -4.16 4.37
C VAL A 78 8.52 -2.68 4.64
N PHE A 79 9.01 -1.96 3.63
CA PHE A 79 9.08 -0.50 3.65
C PHE A 79 7.71 0.08 3.30
N VAL A 80 7.21 0.99 4.14
CA VAL A 80 5.90 1.63 4.00
C VAL A 80 6.07 3.14 3.91
N PHE A 81 5.84 3.69 2.72
CA PHE A 81 6.08 5.09 2.41
C PHE A 81 4.81 5.94 2.53
N HIS A 82 4.92 7.03 3.29
CA HIS A 82 3.83 7.99 3.47
C HIS A 82 3.50 8.76 2.18
N GLY A 83 2.25 9.24 2.09
CA GLY A 83 1.81 10.13 1.02
C GLY A 83 2.39 11.55 1.13
N GLY A 84 2.21 12.35 0.08
CA GLY A 84 2.77 13.69 -0.01
C GLY A 84 2.20 14.61 1.08
N GLY A 85 3.07 15.29 1.80
CA GLY A 85 2.70 16.13 2.94
C GLY A 85 2.62 15.39 4.28
N GLY A 86 2.70 14.05 4.26
CA GLY A 86 2.61 13.19 5.44
C GLY A 86 3.94 13.02 6.19
N ASN A 87 4.00 12.01 7.06
CA ASN A 87 5.21 11.54 7.73
C ASN A 87 5.07 10.06 8.16
N ALA A 88 6.14 9.50 8.75
CA ALA A 88 6.22 8.11 9.19
C ALA A 88 5.08 7.70 10.15
N GLN A 89 4.86 8.48 11.22
CA GLN A 89 3.84 8.17 12.22
C GLN A 89 2.43 8.18 11.61
N GLN A 90 2.11 9.21 10.82
CA GLN A 90 0.81 9.31 10.16
C GLN A 90 0.55 8.13 9.22
N MET A 91 1.58 7.64 8.52
CA MET A 91 1.43 6.47 7.65
C MET A 91 1.24 5.19 8.44
N ARG A 92 1.99 5.01 9.53
CA ARG A 92 1.82 3.89 10.45
C ARG A 92 0.39 3.85 11.00
N ASP A 93 -0.08 4.96 11.58
CA ASP A 93 -1.43 5.06 12.13
C ASP A 93 -2.52 4.83 11.07
N HIS A 94 -2.26 5.24 9.82
CA HIS A 94 -3.23 5.17 8.73
C HIS A 94 -3.35 3.77 8.09
N CYS A 95 -2.26 3.00 8.02
CA CYS A 95 -2.29 1.66 7.40
C CYS A 95 -2.18 0.50 8.39
N ARG A 96 -1.57 0.70 9.56
CA ARG A 96 -1.40 -0.31 10.61
C ARG A 96 -0.73 -1.61 10.12
N MET A 97 0.16 -1.49 9.13
CA MET A 97 0.91 -2.63 8.55
C MET A 97 1.76 -3.36 9.60
N ASP A 98 2.22 -2.68 10.65
CA ASP A 98 2.94 -3.27 11.78
C ASP A 98 2.09 -4.25 12.59
N GLU A 99 0.76 -4.08 12.63
CA GLU A 99 -0.13 -5.07 13.24
C GLU A 99 -0.23 -6.34 12.41
N LEU A 100 -0.17 -6.24 11.09
CA LEU A 100 -0.03 -7.43 10.24
C LEU A 100 1.36 -8.04 10.43
N GLY A 101 2.41 -7.21 10.49
CA GLY A 101 3.79 -7.66 10.72
C GLY A 101 3.94 -8.45 12.03
N ALA A 102 3.26 -8.02 13.09
CA ALA A 102 3.22 -8.75 14.36
C ALA A 102 2.53 -10.12 14.25
N ARG A 103 1.48 -10.25 13.43
CA ARG A 103 0.76 -11.52 13.22
C ARG A 103 1.51 -12.48 12.30
N GLU A 104 2.13 -11.95 11.26
CA GLU A 104 2.68 -12.73 10.14
C GLU A 104 4.21 -12.87 10.18
N GLY A 105 4.88 -12.20 11.12
CA GLY A 105 6.32 -12.30 11.32
C GLY A 105 7.14 -11.56 10.27
N PHE A 106 6.94 -10.25 10.10
CA PHE A 106 7.84 -9.40 9.30
C PHE A 106 8.10 -8.04 9.94
N ILE A 107 9.29 -7.48 9.65
CA ILE A 107 9.70 -6.15 10.08
C ILE A 107 9.00 -5.11 9.21
N THR A 108 8.47 -4.06 9.84
CA THR A 108 7.96 -2.89 9.13
C THR A 108 8.88 -1.70 9.32
N VAL A 109 9.03 -0.92 8.26
CA VAL A 109 9.89 0.27 8.24
C VAL A 109 9.06 1.41 7.68
N TYR A 110 8.93 2.49 8.46
CA TYR A 110 8.23 3.71 8.08
C TYR A 110 9.24 4.86 8.01
N PRO A 111 9.87 5.12 6.85
CA PRO A 111 10.81 6.21 6.72
C PRO A 111 10.10 7.57 6.61
N ASN A 112 10.73 8.61 7.13
CA ASN A 112 10.36 10.00 6.88
C ASN A 112 10.98 10.47 5.55
N GLY A 113 10.15 11.05 4.69
CA GLY A 113 10.56 11.82 3.51
C GLY A 113 11.40 13.06 3.84
N ALA A 114 11.62 13.92 2.87
CA ALA A 114 12.26 15.22 3.09
C ALA A 114 11.26 16.37 2.93
N GLY A 115 11.46 17.44 3.69
CA GLY A 115 10.56 18.59 3.70
C GLY A 115 11.21 19.80 4.34
N ARG A 116 10.62 20.98 4.10
CA ARG A 116 11.11 22.25 4.63
C ARG A 116 11.00 22.34 6.16
N PHE A 117 9.99 21.69 6.74
CA PHE A 117 9.61 21.89 8.14
C PHE A 117 9.78 20.61 8.96
N SER A 118 11.02 20.17 9.17
CA SER A 118 11.32 18.95 9.94
C SER A 118 10.35 17.80 9.58
N LYS A 119 9.77 17.07 10.54
CA LYS A 119 8.82 15.97 10.34
C LYS A 119 7.42 16.37 9.80
N LYS A 120 7.27 17.54 9.17
CA LYS A 120 6.00 18.04 8.62
C LYS A 120 6.14 18.34 7.13
N LEU A 121 5.06 18.08 6.40
CA LEU A 121 4.96 18.33 4.97
C LEU A 121 6.08 17.64 4.16
N LEU A 122 6.37 16.39 4.51
CA LEU A 122 7.42 15.61 3.88
C LEU A 122 6.95 15.04 2.54
N THR A 123 7.90 14.86 1.63
CA THR A 123 7.67 14.29 0.29
C THR A 123 8.79 13.34 -0.09
N TRP A 124 8.57 12.60 -1.19
CA TRP A 124 9.53 11.71 -1.82
C TRP A 124 9.85 12.20 -3.23
N ASN A 125 11.11 12.17 -3.64
CA ASN A 125 11.53 12.47 -5.00
C ASN A 125 11.28 11.27 -5.93
N CYS A 126 10.12 11.24 -6.60
CA CYS A 126 9.78 10.14 -7.52
C CYS A 126 10.11 10.47 -8.98
N GLU A 127 9.86 11.70 -9.41
CA GLU A 127 10.18 12.19 -10.75
C GLU A 127 10.44 13.71 -10.68
N PRO A 128 11.40 14.24 -11.46
CA PRO A 128 11.65 15.68 -11.49
C PRO A 128 10.37 16.49 -11.71
N GLY A 129 10.15 17.48 -10.84
CA GLY A 129 9.02 18.42 -10.90
C GLY A 129 7.66 17.91 -10.42
N LYS A 130 7.47 16.60 -10.17
CA LYS A 130 6.13 16.04 -9.87
C LYS A 130 5.86 15.68 -8.41
N CYS A 131 6.81 15.92 -7.49
CA CYS A 131 6.71 15.39 -6.13
C CYS A 131 7.15 16.34 -5.00
N GLY A 132 6.74 17.60 -5.07
CA GLY A 132 6.88 18.52 -3.94
C GLY A 132 8.32 18.90 -3.64
N TYR A 133 8.59 19.16 -2.36
CA TYR A 133 9.87 19.67 -1.86
C TYR A 133 11.05 18.81 -2.31
N SER A 134 10.92 17.48 -2.21
CA SER A 134 12.02 16.56 -2.51
C SER A 134 12.40 16.58 -3.98
N ALA A 135 11.41 16.66 -4.88
CA ALA A 135 11.68 16.81 -6.31
C ALA A 135 12.26 18.21 -6.63
N ASP A 136 11.73 19.27 -6.03
CA ASP A 136 12.19 20.66 -6.26
C ASP A 136 13.64 20.88 -5.83
N HIS A 137 14.11 20.15 -4.81
CA HIS A 137 15.46 20.25 -4.26
C HIS A 137 16.35 19.07 -4.68
N ASN A 138 15.88 18.23 -5.60
CA ASN A 138 16.58 17.04 -6.08
C ASN A 138 17.17 16.18 -4.95
N VAL A 139 16.35 15.89 -3.93
CA VAL A 139 16.75 15.07 -2.78
C VAL A 139 17.00 13.63 -3.23
N ASP A 140 18.13 13.04 -2.83
CA ASP A 140 18.43 11.63 -3.07
C ASP A 140 17.68 10.71 -2.09
N ASP A 141 16.37 10.55 -2.32
CA ASP A 141 15.54 9.66 -1.50
C ASP A 141 15.85 8.17 -1.75
N VAL A 142 16.24 7.80 -2.97
CA VAL A 142 16.61 6.41 -3.31
C VAL A 142 17.86 5.99 -2.53
N GLY A 143 18.92 6.80 -2.56
CA GLY A 143 20.13 6.51 -1.80
C GLY A 143 19.90 6.55 -0.30
N PHE A 144 18.95 7.35 0.21
CA PHE A 144 18.56 7.32 1.62
C PHE A 144 17.96 5.98 2.00
N VAL A 145 16.99 5.50 1.23
CA VAL A 145 16.34 4.20 1.51
C VAL A 145 17.32 3.05 1.38
N LEU A 146 18.22 3.07 0.40
CA LEU A 146 19.27 2.05 0.28
C LEU A 146 20.20 2.02 1.50
N ARG A 147 20.62 3.20 2.00
CA ARG A 147 21.42 3.27 3.23
C ARG A 147 20.66 2.82 4.47
N LEU A 148 19.38 3.15 4.56
CA LEU A 148 18.51 2.69 5.64
C LEU A 148 18.33 1.16 5.59
N LEU A 149 18.12 0.59 4.41
CA LEU A 149 18.07 -0.86 4.23
C LEU A 149 19.38 -1.53 4.64
N ASP A 150 20.53 -1.01 4.21
CA ASP A 150 21.83 -1.55 4.62
C ASP A 150 22.05 -1.50 6.13
N TYR A 151 21.51 -0.48 6.81
CA TYR A 151 21.51 -0.42 8.27
C TYR A 151 20.60 -1.50 8.87
N ILE A 152 19.37 -1.64 8.35
CA ILE A 152 18.39 -2.59 8.86
C ILE A 152 18.90 -4.04 8.75
N LEU A 153 19.47 -4.40 7.60
CA LEU A 153 20.05 -5.73 7.35
C LEU A 153 21.23 -6.08 8.27
N LYS A 154 21.86 -5.08 8.89
CA LYS A 154 22.96 -5.27 9.85
C LYS A 154 22.50 -5.26 11.30
N ALA A 155 21.48 -4.46 11.60
CA ALA A 155 21.05 -4.18 12.97
C ALA A 155 19.89 -5.07 13.44
N PHE A 156 19.13 -5.66 12.52
CA PHE A 156 17.94 -6.46 12.81
C PHE A 156 18.03 -7.83 12.11
N PRO A 157 17.29 -8.84 12.60
CA PRO A 157 17.19 -10.16 11.97
C PRO A 157 16.40 -10.05 10.66
N ALA A 158 17.00 -9.50 9.62
CA ALA A 158 16.32 -9.13 8.37
C ALA A 158 16.86 -9.94 7.19
N ASN A 159 15.95 -10.47 6.36
CA ASN A 159 16.30 -11.27 5.20
C ASN A 159 16.51 -10.38 3.96
N PRO A 160 17.73 -10.31 3.39
CA PRO A 160 18.03 -9.46 2.24
C PRO A 160 17.30 -9.86 0.95
N HIS A 161 16.78 -11.08 0.86
CA HIS A 161 16.03 -11.58 -0.29
C HIS A 161 14.51 -11.39 -0.11
N ARG A 162 14.03 -10.94 1.05
CA ARG A 162 12.59 -10.73 1.32
C ARG A 162 12.33 -9.29 1.74
N VAL A 163 12.74 -8.36 0.88
CA VAL A 163 12.58 -6.92 1.08
C VAL A 163 11.55 -6.37 0.10
N TYR A 164 10.53 -5.69 0.60
CA TYR A 164 9.38 -5.22 -0.16
C TYR A 164 9.13 -3.74 0.07
N ALA A 165 8.44 -3.09 -0.87
CA ALA A 165 8.08 -1.68 -0.77
C ALA A 165 6.61 -1.44 -1.10
N THR A 166 5.94 -0.66 -0.28
CA THR A 166 4.58 -0.17 -0.50
C THR A 166 4.45 1.27 -0.01
N GLY A 167 3.39 1.96 -0.42
CA GLY A 167 3.12 3.31 0.00
C GLY A 167 1.90 3.91 -0.68
N LEU A 168 1.40 5.00 -0.11
CA LEU A 168 0.21 5.70 -0.61
C LEU A 168 0.62 6.92 -1.43
N SER A 169 -0.04 7.17 -2.56
CA SER A 169 0.08 8.43 -3.32
C SER A 169 1.54 8.72 -3.75
N ASN A 170 2.13 9.82 -3.31
CA ASN A 170 3.57 10.10 -3.49
C ASN A 170 4.47 8.96 -2.99
N GLY A 171 4.12 8.27 -1.90
CA GLY A 171 4.83 7.08 -1.44
C GLY A 171 4.69 5.90 -2.42
N GLY A 172 3.52 5.72 -3.03
CA GLY A 172 3.30 4.73 -4.09
C GLY A 172 4.08 5.04 -5.37
N MET A 173 4.12 6.32 -5.77
CA MET A 173 4.99 6.79 -6.86
C MET A 173 6.46 6.52 -6.55
N PHE A 174 6.86 6.64 -5.29
CA PHE A 174 8.22 6.38 -4.85
C PHE A 174 8.57 4.88 -4.89
N CYS A 175 7.64 3.98 -4.60
CA CYS A 175 7.83 2.55 -4.83
C CYS A 175 8.18 2.26 -6.29
N TYR A 176 7.46 2.87 -7.24
CA TYR A 176 7.80 2.75 -8.66
C TYR A 176 9.18 3.33 -8.99
N ARG A 177 9.58 4.43 -8.35
CA ARG A 177 10.92 5.00 -8.51
C ARG A 177 12.01 4.05 -8.02
N LEU A 178 11.82 3.41 -6.85
CA LEU A 178 12.73 2.38 -6.33
C LEU A 178 12.83 1.19 -7.29
N ALA A 179 11.70 0.66 -7.74
CA ALA A 179 11.69 -0.46 -8.66
C ALA A 179 12.28 -0.12 -10.03
N SER A 180 12.20 1.15 -10.46
CA SER A 180 12.78 1.64 -11.71
C SER A 180 14.28 1.91 -11.62
N ASP A 181 14.80 2.13 -10.42
CA ASP A 181 16.20 2.50 -10.21
C ASP A 181 17.15 1.31 -10.39
N ARG A 182 18.34 1.58 -10.92
CA ARG A 182 19.35 0.57 -11.20
C ARG A 182 19.77 -0.23 -9.98
N LEU A 183 20.04 0.44 -8.85
CA LEU A 183 20.50 -0.23 -7.64
C LEU A 183 19.32 -0.71 -6.80
N ALA A 184 18.28 0.09 -6.63
CA ALA A 184 17.16 -0.33 -5.78
C ALA A 184 16.35 -1.49 -6.38
N SER A 185 16.25 -1.61 -7.71
CA SER A 185 15.58 -2.76 -8.35
C SER A 185 16.18 -4.13 -8.01
N THR A 186 17.45 -4.20 -7.61
CA THR A 186 18.08 -5.45 -7.17
C THR A 186 17.89 -5.74 -5.68
N ARG A 187 17.44 -4.73 -4.92
CA ARG A 187 17.30 -4.78 -3.45
C ARG A 187 15.87 -5.02 -3.00
N PHE A 188 14.88 -4.69 -3.83
CA PHE A 188 13.47 -4.93 -3.55
C PHE A 188 12.94 -6.09 -4.39
N ALA A 189 12.43 -7.12 -3.72
CA ALA A 189 11.90 -8.34 -4.33
C ALA A 189 10.58 -8.10 -5.07
N ALA A 190 9.73 -7.20 -4.56
CA ALA A 190 8.48 -6.78 -5.19
C ALA A 190 8.00 -5.43 -4.61
N ILE A 191 7.10 -4.77 -5.33
CA ILE A 191 6.43 -3.55 -4.86
C ILE A 191 4.90 -3.68 -4.88
N ALA A 192 4.22 -3.01 -3.95
CA ALA A 192 2.75 -2.96 -3.94
C ALA A 192 2.18 -1.53 -3.73
N PRO A 193 2.25 -0.64 -4.72
CA PRO A 193 1.84 0.77 -4.57
C PRO A 193 0.32 0.95 -4.43
N VAL A 194 -0.11 1.97 -3.68
CA VAL A 194 -1.52 2.36 -3.53
C VAL A 194 -1.74 3.80 -4.00
N GLY A 195 -2.70 4.03 -4.89
CA GLY A 195 -3.17 5.39 -5.20
C GLY A 195 -2.08 6.30 -5.81
N GLY A 196 -1.00 5.75 -6.36
CA GLY A 196 0.08 6.55 -6.96
C GLY A 196 0.91 5.74 -7.94
N VAL A 197 1.11 6.30 -9.13
CA VAL A 197 1.88 5.66 -10.23
C VAL A 197 2.97 6.60 -10.76
N CYS A 198 4.07 6.03 -11.22
CA CYS A 198 5.15 6.75 -11.90
C CYS A 198 5.62 5.93 -13.10
N LEU A 199 5.60 6.54 -14.30
CA LEU A 199 6.30 5.98 -15.47
C LEU A 199 7.82 6.01 -15.29
N CYS A 200 8.30 7.03 -14.58
CA CYS A 200 9.69 7.21 -14.20
C CYS A 200 10.63 7.17 -15.43
N SER A 201 10.15 7.63 -16.59
CA SER A 201 10.77 7.42 -17.91
C SER A 201 12.22 7.92 -17.98
N ALA A 202 12.52 9.05 -17.33
CA ALA A 202 13.89 9.60 -17.28
C ALA A 202 14.87 8.75 -16.46
N THR A 203 14.35 7.86 -15.62
CA THR A 203 15.11 7.12 -14.61
C THR A 203 14.86 5.61 -14.64
N PHE A 204 14.21 5.11 -15.68
CA PHE A 204 13.82 3.72 -15.82
C PHE A 204 15.01 2.86 -16.27
N GLN A 205 15.74 2.31 -15.30
CA GLN A 205 16.92 1.47 -15.51
C GLN A 205 16.95 0.21 -14.61
N PRO A 206 15.82 -0.52 -14.44
CA PRO A 206 15.80 -1.70 -13.58
C PRO A 206 16.80 -2.75 -14.07
N GLN A 207 17.50 -3.42 -13.15
CA GLN A 207 18.46 -4.49 -13.48
C GLN A 207 17.82 -5.89 -13.46
N ARG A 208 16.56 -5.99 -13.05
CA ARG A 208 15.79 -7.23 -13.04
C ARG A 208 14.30 -6.96 -13.24
N GLN A 209 13.57 -8.04 -13.46
CA GLN A 209 12.12 -8.07 -13.37
C GLN A 209 11.69 -7.87 -11.91
N VAL A 210 10.87 -6.85 -11.66
CA VAL A 210 10.32 -6.57 -10.32
C VAL A 210 8.80 -6.79 -10.41
N PRO A 211 8.26 -7.77 -9.67
CA PRO A 211 6.82 -7.96 -9.52
C PRO A 211 6.14 -6.72 -8.93
N VAL A 212 4.93 -6.43 -9.41
CA VAL A 212 4.13 -5.26 -9.02
C VAL A 212 2.69 -5.66 -8.70
N MET A 213 2.19 -5.30 -7.52
CA MET A 213 0.75 -5.28 -7.24
C MET A 213 0.30 -3.82 -7.09
N HIS A 214 -0.45 -3.30 -8.05
CA HIS A 214 -0.95 -1.93 -7.95
C HIS A 214 -2.40 -1.90 -7.46
N ILE A 215 -2.70 -1.02 -6.50
CA ILE A 215 -4.06 -0.82 -5.99
C ILE A 215 -4.50 0.61 -6.30
N HIS A 216 -5.62 0.75 -7.01
CA HIS A 216 -6.11 2.07 -7.42
C HIS A 216 -7.62 2.10 -7.57
N SER A 217 -8.24 3.20 -7.13
CA SER A 217 -9.64 3.47 -7.42
C SER A 217 -9.80 4.22 -8.74
N VAL A 218 -10.76 3.83 -9.57
CA VAL A 218 -11.13 4.64 -10.74
C VAL A 218 -11.80 5.96 -10.35
N ASP A 219 -12.34 6.03 -9.14
CA ASP A 219 -13.02 7.20 -8.58
C ASP A 219 -12.10 8.04 -7.68
N ASP A 220 -10.78 7.80 -7.72
CA ASP A 220 -9.80 8.56 -6.96
C ASP A 220 -9.84 10.06 -7.36
N PRO A 221 -10.26 10.97 -6.46
CA PRO A 221 -10.44 12.38 -6.80
C PRO A 221 -9.13 13.17 -6.78
N ARG A 222 -8.00 12.53 -6.47
CA ARG A 222 -6.69 13.16 -6.26
C ARG A 222 -5.68 12.68 -7.27
N ALA A 223 -5.39 11.37 -7.27
CA ALA A 223 -4.53 10.71 -8.24
C ALA A 223 -5.42 10.07 -9.31
N LEU A 224 -5.65 10.80 -10.40
CA LEU A 224 -6.62 10.41 -11.41
C LEU A 224 -6.20 9.10 -12.10
N PHE A 225 -7.12 8.13 -12.15
CA PHE A 225 -6.86 6.82 -12.76
C PHE A 225 -6.49 6.91 -14.25
N GLU A 226 -7.20 7.76 -15.00
CA GLU A 226 -6.95 8.04 -16.42
C GLU A 226 -5.76 8.99 -16.66
N GLY A 227 -5.08 9.42 -15.58
CA GLY A 227 -4.01 10.42 -15.64
C GLY A 227 -4.54 11.85 -15.80
N GLY A 228 -3.62 12.78 -16.03
CA GLY A 228 -3.91 14.22 -16.15
C GLY A 228 -3.65 15.00 -14.87
N GLU A 229 -4.04 16.27 -14.86
CA GLU A 229 -3.77 17.18 -13.74
C GLU A 229 -4.77 16.96 -12.61
N GLY A 230 -4.26 16.51 -11.46
CA GLY A 230 -5.04 16.40 -10.24
C GLY A 230 -5.38 17.78 -9.64
N PRO A 231 -6.45 17.88 -8.83
CA PRO A 231 -6.81 19.14 -8.20
C PRO A 231 -5.71 19.66 -7.27
N PRO A 232 -5.68 20.97 -6.94
CA PRO A 232 -4.64 21.50 -6.06
C PRO A 232 -4.68 20.85 -4.68
N PHE A 233 -3.53 20.74 -4.02
CA PHE A 233 -3.46 20.31 -2.62
C PHE A 233 -4.13 21.34 -1.70
N PRO A 234 -4.68 20.93 -0.54
CA PRO A 234 -5.43 21.83 0.33
C PRO A 234 -4.55 23.01 0.74
N LEU A 235 -5.12 24.22 0.70
CA LEU A 235 -4.42 25.46 1.08
C LEU A 235 -3.19 25.79 0.19
N THR A 236 -3.06 25.18 -0.99
CA THR A 236 -2.00 25.50 -1.96
C THR A 236 -2.58 25.73 -3.35
N ARG A 237 -1.76 26.24 -4.26
CA ARG A 237 -2.05 26.26 -5.72
C ARG A 237 -1.34 25.14 -6.46
N ARG A 238 -0.71 24.20 -5.75
CA ARG A 238 0.14 23.18 -6.34
C ARG A 238 -0.71 22.00 -6.78
N THR A 239 -0.60 21.66 -8.05
CA THR A 239 -1.19 20.49 -8.69
C THR A 239 -0.09 19.48 -9.05
N VAL A 240 -0.49 18.27 -9.40
CA VAL A 240 0.40 17.22 -9.89
C VAL A 240 -0.22 16.62 -11.14
N THR A 241 0.57 16.46 -12.19
CA THR A 241 0.16 15.72 -13.39
C THR A 241 0.45 14.24 -13.18
N HIS A 242 -0.58 13.42 -13.23
CA HIS A 242 -0.51 11.97 -13.07
C HIS A 242 -0.39 11.26 -14.43
N SER A 243 0.42 10.22 -14.46
CA SER A 243 0.41 9.26 -15.58
C SER A 243 -0.87 8.41 -15.52
N PRO A 244 -1.44 8.00 -16.67
CA PRO A 244 -2.52 7.04 -16.69
C PRO A 244 -2.08 5.71 -16.05
N VAL A 245 -2.90 5.18 -15.13
CA VAL A 245 -2.57 3.95 -14.38
C VAL A 245 -2.31 2.79 -15.34
N MET A 246 -3.16 2.64 -16.36
CA MET A 246 -3.03 1.57 -17.34
C MET A 246 -1.75 1.65 -18.17
N GLU A 247 -1.23 2.86 -18.44
CA GLU A 247 0.03 3.03 -19.16
C GLU A 247 1.21 2.51 -18.32
N VAL A 248 1.22 2.83 -17.03
CA VAL A 248 2.23 2.35 -16.08
C VAL A 248 2.13 0.83 -15.92
N VAL A 249 0.93 0.28 -15.69
CA VAL A 249 0.71 -1.18 -15.61
C VAL A 249 1.23 -1.88 -16.87
N GLN A 250 1.00 -1.32 -18.06
CA GLN A 250 1.51 -1.88 -19.31
C GLN A 250 3.04 -1.80 -19.44
N GLN A 251 3.68 -0.72 -18.97
CA GLN A 251 5.15 -0.63 -18.93
C GLN A 251 5.75 -1.77 -18.09
N TRP A 252 5.16 -2.03 -16.92
CA TRP A 252 5.61 -3.10 -16.03
C TRP A 252 5.27 -4.49 -16.55
N THR A 253 4.14 -4.64 -17.24
CA THR A 253 3.78 -5.87 -17.97
C THR A 253 4.83 -6.20 -19.02
N ARG A 254 5.28 -5.20 -19.81
CA ARG A 254 6.36 -5.36 -20.80
C ARG A 254 7.70 -5.70 -20.15
N LEU A 255 8.11 -4.97 -19.10
CA LEU A 255 9.36 -5.27 -18.39
C LEU A 255 9.40 -6.71 -17.87
N ASN A 256 8.28 -7.19 -17.33
CA ASN A 256 8.14 -8.51 -16.76
C ASN A 256 7.89 -9.63 -17.78
N GLY A 257 7.95 -9.34 -19.09
CA GLY A 257 7.79 -10.34 -20.16
C GLY A 257 6.38 -10.95 -20.20
N CYS A 258 5.38 -10.16 -19.82
CA CYS A 258 3.96 -10.49 -19.89
C CYS A 258 3.30 -9.83 -21.12
N ASP A 259 4.11 -9.39 -22.09
CA ASP A 259 3.65 -8.80 -23.34
C ASP A 259 2.83 -9.82 -24.14
N GLY A 260 1.63 -9.42 -24.56
CA GLY A 260 0.69 -10.30 -25.26
C GLY A 260 -0.12 -11.24 -24.35
N ALA A 261 0.11 -11.25 -23.04
CA ALA A 261 -0.77 -11.95 -22.11
C ALA A 261 -2.12 -11.21 -22.00
N ASN A 262 -3.21 -11.95 -22.18
CA ASN A 262 -4.54 -11.41 -21.91
C ASN A 262 -4.71 -11.25 -20.38
N PRO A 263 -5.07 -10.06 -19.88
CA PRO A 263 -5.42 -9.91 -18.47
C PRO A 263 -6.54 -10.86 -18.08
N VAL A 264 -6.42 -11.50 -16.92
CA VAL A 264 -7.46 -12.35 -16.35
C VAL A 264 -7.95 -11.75 -15.04
N THR A 265 -9.25 -11.56 -14.91
CA THR A 265 -9.84 -11.24 -13.60
C THR A 265 -9.83 -12.49 -12.75
N ILE A 266 -9.08 -12.44 -11.63
CA ILE A 266 -8.90 -13.60 -10.74
C ILE A 266 -9.71 -13.48 -9.45
N ASP A 267 -10.15 -12.28 -9.10
CA ASP A 267 -11.02 -12.01 -7.95
C ASP A 267 -11.97 -10.84 -8.25
N THR A 268 -13.16 -10.86 -7.66
CA THR A 268 -14.13 -9.76 -7.67
C THR A 268 -14.88 -9.72 -6.35
N ARG A 269 -14.87 -8.55 -5.69
CA ARG A 269 -15.50 -8.31 -4.39
C ARG A 269 -16.39 -7.08 -4.45
N SER A 270 -17.37 -7.00 -3.56
CA SER A 270 -18.29 -5.86 -3.47
C SER A 270 -18.75 -5.68 -2.04
N SER A 271 -19.00 -4.43 -1.63
CA SER A 271 -19.61 -4.16 -0.33
C SER A 271 -21.07 -4.68 -0.33
N PRO A 272 -21.57 -5.22 0.81
CA PRO A 272 -22.96 -5.62 0.90
C PRO A 272 -23.89 -4.41 0.73
N SER A 273 -25.04 -4.61 0.09
CA SER A 273 -26.02 -3.52 -0.06
C SER A 273 -26.56 -3.07 1.32
N PRO A 274 -27.10 -1.85 1.46
CA PRO A 274 -27.68 -1.39 2.73
C PRO A 274 -28.74 -2.35 3.32
N SER A 275 -29.49 -3.05 2.46
CA SER A 275 -30.49 -4.06 2.87
C SER A 275 -29.90 -5.42 3.27
N GLN A 276 -28.64 -5.70 2.93
CA GLN A 276 -27.87 -6.85 3.41
C GLN A 276 -27.12 -6.52 4.70
N GLN A 277 -26.66 -5.28 4.85
CA GLN A 277 -25.97 -4.80 6.05
C GLN A 277 -26.90 -4.78 7.28
N GLN A 278 -28.13 -4.28 7.12
CA GLN A 278 -29.16 -4.35 8.17
C GLN A 278 -29.56 -5.78 8.57
N ARG A 279 -29.40 -6.76 7.68
CA ARG A 279 -29.65 -8.18 7.99
C ARG A 279 -28.51 -8.86 8.74
N ARG A 280 -27.27 -8.38 8.56
CA ARG A 280 -26.09 -8.90 9.27
C ARG A 280 -26.01 -8.41 10.71
N GLU A 281 -26.37 -7.15 10.96
CA GLU A 281 -26.44 -6.61 12.33
C GLU A 281 -27.50 -7.29 13.20
N GLY A 282 -28.48 -7.98 12.59
CA GLY A 282 -29.53 -8.73 13.28
C GLY A 282 -29.34 -10.25 13.38
N ARG A 283 -28.22 -10.81 12.87
CA ARG A 283 -27.95 -12.25 12.97
C ARG A 283 -26.46 -12.50 13.23
N GLU A 284 -26.13 -12.86 14.47
CA GLU A 284 -25.02 -13.79 14.69
C GLU A 284 -25.35 -15.06 13.90
N LEU A 285 -24.51 -15.45 12.93
CA LEU A 285 -24.13 -16.84 12.64
C LEU A 285 -23.30 -16.97 11.35
N HIS A 286 -22.26 -17.78 11.52
CA HIS A 286 -21.46 -18.49 10.54
C HIS A 286 -22.29 -19.12 9.42
N THR A 287 -21.99 -18.84 8.15
CA THR A 287 -22.16 -19.78 7.03
C THR A 287 -21.35 -19.30 5.81
N ALA A 288 -20.34 -20.07 5.41
CA ALA A 288 -19.72 -19.97 4.10
C ALA A 288 -20.58 -20.75 3.10
N THR A 289 -21.04 -20.10 2.04
CA THR A 289 -21.74 -20.79 0.93
C THR A 289 -20.73 -21.05 -0.19
N LEU A 290 -20.33 -22.31 -0.33
CA LEU A 290 -19.54 -22.81 -1.45
C LEU A 290 -20.46 -22.94 -2.67
N LEU A 291 -20.23 -22.16 -3.73
CA LEU A 291 -20.96 -22.31 -4.99
C LEU A 291 -20.21 -23.30 -5.90
N CYS A 292 -20.72 -24.54 -5.97
CA CYS A 292 -20.34 -25.49 -7.02
C CYS A 292 -21.20 -25.26 -8.27
N PHE A 293 -20.57 -25.10 -9.44
CA PHE A 293 -21.25 -25.05 -10.73
C PHE A 293 -21.36 -26.47 -11.35
N PRO A 294 -22.52 -26.88 -11.89
CA PRO A 294 -22.60 -28.01 -12.82
C PRO A 294 -22.41 -27.55 -14.29
N PRO A 295 -22.01 -28.46 -15.20
CA PRO A 295 -21.66 -28.13 -16.57
C PRO A 295 -22.87 -28.05 -17.52
N THR A 296 -22.63 -27.35 -18.63
CA THR A 296 -23.50 -26.93 -19.75
C THR A 296 -24.29 -28.02 -20.48
N ALA A 297 -25.48 -27.66 -20.98
CA ALA A 297 -26.07 -28.23 -22.20
C ALA A 297 -27.03 -27.25 -22.91
N GLN A 298 -26.96 -27.26 -24.25
CA GLN A 298 -27.71 -26.47 -25.23
C GLN A 298 -29.17 -26.95 -25.39
N HIS A 299 -30.08 -26.10 -25.89
CA HIS A 299 -30.99 -26.39 -27.03
C HIS A 299 -31.83 -25.16 -27.45
N ARG A 300 -32.34 -25.23 -28.70
CA ARG A 300 -32.89 -24.17 -29.57
C ARG A 300 -34.44 -24.08 -29.58
N HIS A 301 -34.93 -22.91 -30.02
CA HIS A 301 -36.16 -22.56 -30.79
C HIS A 301 -37.58 -22.98 -30.30
N ALA A 302 -38.51 -22.01 -30.15
CA ALA A 302 -39.52 -21.57 -31.15
C ALA A 302 -40.76 -20.84 -30.55
N ALA A 303 -41.24 -19.81 -31.28
CA ALA A 303 -42.62 -19.23 -31.46
C ALA A 303 -43.49 -18.88 -30.22
N GLN A 304 -44.03 -17.66 -30.01
CA GLN A 304 -44.85 -16.68 -30.78
C GLN A 304 -46.35 -16.75 -30.41
N GLN A 305 -46.88 -15.65 -29.84
CA GLN A 305 -48.23 -15.03 -29.99
C GLN A 305 -48.46 -14.09 -28.79
N ASP A 306 -48.39 -12.77 -28.97
CA ASP A 306 -49.43 -11.85 -29.45
C ASP A 306 -50.56 -11.63 -28.42
N ASN A 307 -50.54 -10.48 -27.73
CA ASN A 307 -51.76 -9.73 -27.53
C ASN A 307 -51.47 -8.25 -27.28
N GLN A 308 -52.07 -7.44 -28.15
CA GLN A 308 -52.11 -5.99 -28.15
C GLN A 308 -52.92 -5.50 -26.94
N HIS A 309 -52.55 -4.35 -26.35
CA HIS A 309 -53.49 -3.30 -25.93
C HIS A 309 -52.69 -2.05 -25.49
N ARG A 310 -52.85 -0.96 -26.25
CA ARG A 310 -52.33 0.39 -25.95
C ARG A 310 -53.49 1.26 -25.47
N PRO A 311 -53.32 1.99 -24.36
CA PRO A 311 -53.87 3.33 -24.25
C PRO A 311 -52.76 4.38 -24.01
N GLN A 312 -53.02 5.58 -24.49
CA GLN A 312 -52.23 6.81 -24.36
C GLN A 312 -52.97 7.80 -23.42
N PRO A 313 -52.35 8.90 -22.97
CA PRO A 313 -51.61 9.01 -21.73
C PRO A 313 -52.38 9.85 -20.67
N THR A 314 -52.41 9.41 -19.42
CA THR A 314 -52.87 10.25 -18.31
C THR A 314 -51.69 10.87 -17.59
N THR A 315 -51.60 12.19 -17.69
CA THR A 315 -50.70 13.10 -16.98
C THR A 315 -50.71 12.79 -15.49
N THR A 316 -49.64 12.15 -15.00
CA THR A 316 -49.41 11.96 -13.57
C THR A 316 -48.13 12.68 -13.21
N THR A 317 -48.28 13.71 -12.39
CA THR A 317 -47.21 14.48 -11.76
C THR A 317 -46.27 13.51 -11.03
N ALA A 318 -45.13 13.22 -11.62
CA ALA A 318 -44.08 12.43 -10.98
C ALA A 318 -43.46 13.29 -9.88
N THR A 319 -43.81 12.99 -8.63
CA THR A 319 -43.01 13.39 -7.48
C THR A 319 -41.62 12.78 -7.70
N SER A 320 -40.63 13.64 -7.91
CA SER A 320 -39.23 13.26 -8.02
C SER A 320 -38.76 12.72 -6.66
N THR A 321 -38.99 11.44 -6.40
CA THR A 321 -38.17 10.70 -5.44
C THR A 321 -36.78 10.59 -6.05
N THR A 322 -35.88 11.45 -5.59
CA THR A 322 -34.45 11.31 -5.79
C THR A 322 -34.03 9.99 -5.14
N THR A 323 -34.09 8.90 -5.89
CA THR A 323 -33.42 7.66 -5.52
C THR A 323 -31.93 7.95 -5.66
N THR A 324 -31.29 8.32 -4.55
CA THR A 324 -29.84 8.29 -4.42
C THR A 324 -29.40 6.86 -4.69
N ALA A 325 -28.96 6.58 -5.92
CA ALA A 325 -28.26 5.36 -6.25
C ALA A 325 -27.05 5.30 -5.32
N THR A 326 -27.14 4.46 -4.30
CA THR A 326 -26.03 4.25 -3.36
C THR A 326 -25.05 3.36 -4.09
N THR A 327 -24.02 3.94 -4.69
CA THR A 327 -23.00 3.22 -5.46
C THR A 327 -22.38 2.16 -4.56
N THR A 328 -22.58 0.89 -4.91
CA THR A 328 -21.93 -0.22 -4.22
C THR A 328 -20.45 -0.19 -4.57
N ALA A 329 -19.58 -0.12 -3.57
CA ALA A 329 -18.14 -0.14 -3.79
C ALA A 329 -17.73 -1.55 -4.26
N THR A 330 -16.88 -1.63 -5.27
CA THR A 330 -16.41 -2.93 -5.82
C THR A 330 -14.90 -2.95 -5.95
N ALA A 331 -14.34 -4.15 -6.02
CA ALA A 331 -12.94 -4.39 -6.27
C ALA A 331 -12.82 -5.54 -7.26
N ALA A 332 -11.98 -5.39 -8.28
CA ALA A 332 -11.62 -6.47 -9.19
C ALA A 332 -10.10 -6.59 -9.24
N GLU A 333 -9.60 -7.80 -9.03
CA GLU A 333 -8.18 -8.11 -9.20
C GLU A 333 -7.94 -8.64 -10.61
N VAL A 334 -7.05 -7.97 -11.33
CA VAL A 334 -6.65 -8.33 -12.68
C VAL A 334 -5.19 -8.75 -12.66
N ALA A 335 -4.93 -10.00 -13.04
CA ALA A 335 -3.59 -10.56 -13.12
C ALA A 335 -3.07 -10.56 -14.56
N TYR A 336 -1.80 -10.21 -14.70
CA TYR A 336 -1.02 -10.30 -15.93
C TYR A 336 0.08 -11.34 -15.72
N ALA A 337 -0.08 -12.49 -16.39
CA ALA A 337 0.80 -13.64 -16.22
C ALA A 337 1.87 -13.75 -17.30
N ARG A 338 3.02 -14.32 -16.93
CA ARG A 338 4.05 -14.76 -17.86
C ARG A 338 3.78 -16.18 -18.34
N TYR A 339 4.25 -16.53 -19.53
CA TYR A 339 4.32 -17.91 -20.00
C TYR A 339 5.09 -18.80 -18.99
N ARG A 340 4.49 -19.93 -18.57
CA ARG A 340 4.82 -20.77 -17.38
C ARG A 340 4.21 -20.34 -16.03
N ASN A 341 3.12 -19.57 -16.05
CA ASN A 341 2.09 -19.51 -15.00
C ASN A 341 2.43 -18.85 -13.63
N MET A 342 3.45 -17.97 -13.54
CA MET A 342 3.54 -17.09 -12.37
C MET A 342 3.09 -15.68 -12.74
N PRO A 343 1.94 -15.19 -12.23
CA PRO A 343 1.58 -13.79 -12.34
C PRO A 343 2.58 -12.93 -11.58
N VAL A 344 3.01 -11.85 -12.22
CA VAL A 344 4.05 -10.94 -11.71
C VAL A 344 3.60 -9.48 -11.74
N VAL A 345 2.49 -9.18 -12.41
CA VAL A 345 1.85 -7.86 -12.35
C VAL A 345 0.37 -8.05 -12.04
N PHE A 346 -0.10 -7.38 -10.99
CA PHE A 346 -1.48 -7.39 -10.52
C PHE A 346 -2.03 -5.96 -10.46
N LEU A 347 -3.31 -5.80 -10.77
CA LEU A 347 -4.05 -4.56 -10.62
C LEU A 347 -5.32 -4.82 -9.84
N TRP A 348 -5.41 -4.29 -8.63
CA TRP A 348 -6.67 -4.10 -7.93
C TRP A 348 -7.31 -2.80 -8.41
N ARG A 349 -8.36 -2.95 -9.22
CA ARG A 349 -9.20 -1.84 -9.69
C ARG A 349 -10.40 -1.71 -8.78
N LEU A 350 -10.45 -0.61 -8.03
CA LEU A 350 -11.54 -0.31 -7.10
C LEU A 350 -12.55 0.67 -7.72
N THR A 351 -13.81 0.60 -7.30
CA THR A 351 -14.86 1.59 -7.58
C THR A 351 -15.55 1.99 -6.27
N GLY A 352 -16.02 3.22 -6.17
CA GLY A 352 -16.67 3.79 -4.98
C GLY A 352 -15.70 4.17 -3.85
N ALA A 353 -14.40 3.90 -4.01
CA ALA A 353 -13.35 4.27 -3.09
C ALA A 353 -12.67 5.58 -3.51
N GLY A 354 -12.18 6.35 -2.55
CA GLY A 354 -11.35 7.53 -2.78
C GLY A 354 -9.85 7.25 -2.75
N HIS A 355 -9.08 8.33 -2.66
CA HIS A 355 -7.64 8.39 -2.44
C HIS A 355 -7.24 8.02 -1.00
N VAL A 356 -7.39 6.74 -0.65
CA VAL A 356 -7.21 6.23 0.70
C VAL A 356 -6.53 4.87 0.69
N TRP A 357 -6.00 4.47 1.84
CA TRP A 357 -5.52 3.10 2.05
C TRP A 357 -6.73 2.16 2.24
N PRO A 358 -6.89 1.10 1.43
CA PRO A 358 -7.96 0.12 1.60
C PRO A 358 -7.68 -0.80 2.78
N SER A 359 -8.52 -0.76 3.81
CA SER A 359 -8.53 -1.62 5.03
C SER A 359 -9.23 -0.91 6.20
N MET A 360 -9.53 0.39 6.06
CA MET A 360 -10.15 1.19 7.12
C MET A 360 -11.52 0.64 7.52
N ALA A 361 -11.58 0.06 8.72
CA ALA A 361 -12.80 -0.49 9.31
C ALA A 361 -13.90 0.58 9.46
N ALA A 362 -15.14 0.12 9.58
CA ALA A 362 -16.32 0.95 9.64
C ALA A 362 -16.31 2.06 10.71
N GLY A 363 -15.73 1.77 11.87
CA GLY A 363 -15.66 2.71 13.00
C GLY A 363 -14.70 3.89 12.78
N GLU A 364 -13.64 3.71 11.98
CA GLU A 364 -12.67 4.77 11.67
C GLU A 364 -13.19 5.73 10.59
N ARG A 365 -14.17 5.29 9.78
CA ARG A 365 -14.91 6.17 8.85
C ARG A 365 -15.57 7.35 9.57
N ALA A 366 -16.06 7.12 10.78
CA ALA A 366 -16.76 8.14 11.58
C ALA A 366 -15.81 9.13 12.29
N ARG A 367 -14.53 8.77 12.45
CA ARG A 367 -13.52 9.58 13.16
C ARG A 367 -12.72 10.51 12.24
N ARG A 368 -12.79 10.32 10.92
CA ARG A 368 -12.17 11.25 9.97
C ARG A 368 -12.93 12.56 9.96
N ALA A 369 -12.20 13.66 10.10
CA ALA A 369 -12.77 14.98 9.92
C ALA A 369 -13.42 15.08 8.52
N ALA A 370 -14.63 15.62 8.44
CA ALA A 370 -15.42 15.66 7.20
C ALA A 370 -14.67 16.30 6.01
N TRP A 371 -13.73 17.22 6.29
CA TRP A 371 -12.87 17.83 5.26
C TRP A 371 -11.91 16.83 4.61
N VAL A 372 -11.38 15.86 5.37
CA VAL A 372 -10.50 14.80 4.86
C VAL A 372 -11.29 13.87 3.94
N GLN A 373 -12.52 13.51 4.32
CA GLN A 373 -13.38 12.68 3.48
C GLN A 373 -13.81 13.41 2.20
N ARG A 374 -14.07 14.72 2.29
CA ARG A 374 -14.40 15.53 1.10
C ARG A 374 -13.22 15.67 0.13
N PHE A 375 -11.99 15.58 0.62
CA PHE A 375 -10.79 15.75 -0.18
C PHE A 375 -10.22 14.43 -0.71
N CYS A 376 -10.10 13.43 0.15
CA CYS A 376 -9.61 12.11 -0.21
C CYS A 376 -10.71 11.21 -0.78
N GLY A 377 -11.99 11.58 -0.70
CA GLY A 377 -13.09 10.69 -1.07
C GLY A 377 -13.38 9.61 -0.01
N SER A 378 -14.19 8.63 -0.40
CA SER A 378 -14.72 7.60 0.50
C SER A 378 -13.67 6.57 0.92
N ALA A 379 -13.67 6.16 2.18
CA ALA A 379 -12.95 4.96 2.61
C ALA A 379 -13.56 3.69 1.98
N THR A 380 -12.80 2.61 1.93
CA THR A 380 -13.28 1.30 1.48
C THR A 380 -12.70 0.18 2.35
N ASP A 381 -13.54 -0.82 2.61
CA ASP A 381 -13.23 -2.08 3.29
C ASP A 381 -13.56 -3.29 2.38
N VAL A 382 -13.76 -3.07 1.07
CA VAL A 382 -14.03 -4.14 0.10
C VAL A 382 -12.84 -5.09 -0.03
N ILE A 383 -11.62 -4.59 0.21
CA ILE A 383 -10.40 -5.35 0.39
C ILE A 383 -9.64 -4.83 1.62
N ASP A 384 -8.85 -5.70 2.25
CA ASP A 384 -7.78 -5.29 3.15
C ASP A 384 -6.47 -5.30 2.37
N ALA A 385 -5.93 -4.12 2.08
CA ALA A 385 -4.73 -4.01 1.27
C ALA A 385 -3.51 -4.63 1.94
N ASN A 386 -3.41 -4.62 3.28
CA ASN A 386 -2.26 -5.21 3.95
C ASN A 386 -2.23 -6.73 3.71
N ASP A 387 -3.38 -7.39 3.87
CA ASP A 387 -3.51 -8.83 3.64
C ASP A 387 -3.23 -9.21 2.18
N GLU A 388 -3.78 -8.46 1.21
CA GLU A 388 -3.51 -8.73 -0.21
C GLU A 388 -2.04 -8.53 -0.58
N MET A 389 -1.41 -7.46 -0.07
CA MET A 389 0.01 -7.20 -0.28
C MET A 389 0.87 -8.32 0.28
N TRP A 390 0.54 -8.82 1.47
CA TRP A 390 1.34 -9.86 2.10
C TRP A 390 1.23 -11.19 1.37
N ARG A 391 0.02 -11.60 0.95
CA ARG A 391 -0.15 -12.79 0.09
C ARG A 391 0.66 -12.68 -1.20
N PHE A 392 0.73 -11.49 -1.78
CA PHE A 392 1.55 -11.22 -2.96
C PHE A 392 3.05 -11.29 -2.66
N PHE A 393 3.51 -10.63 -1.59
CA PHE A 393 4.92 -10.63 -1.21
C PHE A 393 5.44 -12.04 -0.88
N GLN A 394 4.64 -12.88 -0.21
CA GLN A 394 5.00 -14.27 0.08
C GLN A 394 5.30 -15.11 -1.17
N GLN A 395 4.70 -14.76 -2.31
CA GLN A 395 4.91 -15.45 -3.59
C GLN A 395 6.17 -14.97 -4.34
N HIS A 396 6.79 -13.88 -3.89
CA HIS A 396 7.88 -13.23 -4.60
C HIS A 396 9.09 -13.05 -3.69
N GLN A 397 10.16 -13.78 -3.98
CA GLN A 397 11.44 -13.62 -3.31
C GLN A 397 12.45 -12.96 -4.27
N GLY A 398 13.39 -12.21 -3.69
CA GLY A 398 14.50 -11.59 -4.41
C GLY A 398 15.44 -12.64 -5.00
N ALA A 399 16.32 -12.22 -5.91
CA ALA A 399 17.36 -13.12 -6.42
C ALA A 399 18.35 -13.45 -5.30
N GLY A 400 18.68 -14.74 -5.16
CA GLY A 400 19.74 -15.27 -4.30
C GLY A 400 21.14 -14.85 -4.77
#